data_AF-A0A6J2U9F7-F1
#
_entry.id   AF-A0A6J2U9F7-F1
#
_cell.length_a   1.000
_cell.length_b   1.000
_cell.length_c   1.000
_cell.angle_alpha   90.00
_cell.angle_beta   90.00
_cell.angle_gamma   90.00
#
_symmetry.space_group_name_H-M   'P 1'
#
loop_
_entity.id
_entity.type
_entity.pdbx_description
1 polymer ?
#
loop_
_entity_poly.entity_id
_entity_poly.type
_entity_poly.pdbx_seq_one_letter_code
_entity_poly.pdbx_strand_id
1 'polypeptide(L)'
;MRARYRDESSKKPAGTLLELVDVDMTGHFRTYPAQKGFKMGLNTWIIETDYRSYAVRFSCSAAEQGGSYQMAVILTRKRLPPHSTVAEAKRKAFRARIPMIPMKLVNQRNCWNL
;
A
#
# COMPACT_ATOMS: atom_id res chain seq x y z
N MET A 1 20.46 7.45 23.08
CA MET A 1 19.23 6.82 23.58
C MET A 1 18.21 6.81 22.43
N ARG A 2 17.87 5.65 21.84
CA ARG A 2 16.80 5.53 20.84
C ARG A 2 15.59 4.89 21.54
N ALA A 3 14.48 5.60 21.61
CA ALA A 3 13.24 5.06 22.15
C ALA A 3 12.73 3.93 21.24
N ARG A 4 12.57 2.72 21.79
CA ARG A 4 11.85 1.64 21.13
C ARG A 4 10.37 1.89 21.37
N TYR A 5 9.62 2.20 20.32
CA TYR A 5 8.17 2.11 20.38
C TYR A 5 7.80 0.63 20.54
N ARG A 6 7.22 0.26 21.68
CA ARG A 6 6.74 -1.10 21.96
C ARG A 6 5.25 -1.08 21.66
N ASP A 7 4.86 -1.66 20.53
CA ASP A 7 3.46 -1.87 20.21
C ASP A 7 2.88 -2.96 21.12
N GLU A 8 1.89 -2.61 21.93
CA GLU A 8 1.16 -3.51 22.83
C GLU A 8 -0.01 -4.23 22.14
N SER A 9 -0.15 -4.15 20.81
CA SER A 9 -1.20 -4.82 20.02
C SER A 9 -1.07 -6.35 19.88
N SER A 10 -0.45 -7.03 20.84
CA SER A 10 -0.08 -8.46 20.82
C SER A 10 -1.24 -9.49 20.71
N LYS A 11 -2.47 -9.07 20.42
CA LYS A 11 -3.52 -9.96 19.91
C LYS A 11 -3.74 -9.68 18.41
N LYS A 12 -3.13 -10.51 17.55
CA LYS A 12 -3.42 -10.53 16.11
C LYS A 12 -4.92 -10.80 15.92
N PRO A 13 -5.70 -9.89 15.32
CA PRO A 13 -7.11 -10.14 15.07
C PRO A 13 -7.27 -11.34 14.14
N ALA A 14 -8.24 -12.20 14.45
CA ALA A 14 -8.57 -13.35 13.61
C ALA A 14 -8.85 -12.88 12.18
N GLY A 15 -8.15 -13.45 11.20
CA GLY A 15 -8.26 -13.05 9.79
C GLY A 15 -7.23 -12.03 9.29
N THR A 16 -6.24 -11.64 10.10
CA THR A 16 -5.12 -10.80 9.63
C THR A 16 -4.34 -11.53 8.53
N LEU A 17 -4.43 -11.03 7.29
CA LEU A 17 -3.72 -11.61 6.14
C LEU A 17 -2.28 -11.11 6.02
N LEU A 18 -2.01 -9.90 6.50
CA LEU A 18 -0.70 -9.25 6.44
C LEU A 18 -0.31 -8.66 7.80
N GLU A 19 0.92 -8.88 8.21
CA GLU A 19 1.55 -8.24 9.36
C GLU A 19 2.35 -7.02 8.89
N LEU A 20 2.07 -5.86 9.49
CA LEU A 20 2.82 -4.62 9.28
C LEU A 20 4.01 -4.61 10.23
N VAL A 21 5.20 -4.40 9.70
CA VAL A 21 6.43 -4.27 10.48
C VAL A 21 7.30 -3.14 9.93
N ASP A 22 8.31 -2.74 10.70
CA ASP A 22 9.27 -1.69 10.31
C ASP A 22 8.59 -0.40 9.82
N VAL A 23 7.52 0.01 10.50
CA VAL A 23 6.78 1.23 10.20
C VAL A 23 7.59 2.43 10.67
N ASP A 24 7.83 3.38 9.78
CA ASP A 24 8.45 4.66 10.11
C ASP A 24 7.52 5.85 9.81
N MET A 25 7.94 7.04 10.26
CA MET A 25 7.16 8.28 10.06
C MET A 25 7.30 8.86 8.64
N THR A 26 7.97 8.15 7.71
CA THR A 26 8.15 8.59 6.31
C THR A 26 7.10 7.98 5.38
N GLY A 27 6.18 7.18 5.91
CA GLY A 27 5.19 6.45 5.12
C GLY A 27 5.76 5.17 4.50
N HIS A 28 6.96 4.75 4.91
CA HIS A 28 7.54 3.48 4.57
C HIS A 28 7.21 2.44 5.65
N PHE A 29 6.88 1.23 5.18
CA PHE A 29 6.61 0.08 6.03
C PHE A 29 6.83 -1.21 5.25
N ARG A 30 7.07 -2.30 5.97
CA ARG A 30 7.14 -3.63 5.38
C ARG A 30 5.89 -4.42 5.75
N THR A 31 5.40 -5.22 4.80
CA THR A 31 4.31 -6.16 5.04
C THR A 31 4.78 -7.59 4.83
N TYR A 32 4.34 -8.50 5.69
CA TYR A 32 4.57 -9.93 5.57
C TYR A 32 3.25 -10.69 5.55
N PRO A 33 3.12 -11.77 4.75
CA PRO A 33 2.02 -12.71 4.92
C PRO A 33 1.98 -13.22 6.36
N ALA A 34 0.82 -13.13 7.00
CA ALA A 34 0.63 -13.66 8.35
C ALA A 34 0.58 -15.21 8.38
N GLN A 35 0.59 -15.85 7.21
CA GLN A 35 0.63 -17.31 7.07
C GLN A 35 2.03 -17.87 7.38
N LYS A 36 2.05 -18.86 8.27
CA LYS A 36 3.26 -19.57 8.70
C LYS A 36 3.93 -20.24 7.50
N GLY A 37 5.19 -19.89 7.22
CA GLY A 37 6.00 -20.48 6.14
C GLY A 37 6.26 -19.56 4.94
N PHE A 38 5.50 -18.47 4.78
CA PHE A 38 5.76 -17.46 3.76
C PHE A 38 6.64 -16.34 4.31
N LYS A 39 7.87 -16.19 3.80
CA LYS A 39 8.84 -15.16 4.23
C LYS A 39 9.08 -14.05 3.21
N MET A 40 8.22 -13.91 2.21
CA MET A 40 8.36 -12.83 1.23
C MET A 40 7.83 -11.52 1.82
N GLY A 41 8.74 -10.68 2.30
CA GLY A 41 8.42 -9.33 2.75
C GLY A 41 8.25 -8.37 1.57
N LEU A 42 7.22 -7.53 1.62
CA LEU A 42 6.95 -6.51 0.62
C LEU A 42 7.25 -5.14 1.22
N ASN A 43 8.30 -4.48 0.74
CA ASN A 43 8.58 -3.09 1.11
C ASN A 43 7.53 -2.20 0.44
N THR A 44 6.94 -1.29 1.20
CA THR A 44 5.82 -0.47 0.78
C THR A 44 6.00 0.96 1.21
N TRP A 45 5.58 1.88 0.34
CA TRP A 45 5.63 3.32 0.56
C TRP A 45 4.28 3.94 0.23
N ILE A 46 3.79 4.81 1.11
CA ILE A 46 2.79 5.82 0.73
C ILE A 46 3.53 6.98 0.10
N ILE A 47 3.50 7.05 -1.23
CA ILE A 47 4.26 8.04 -1.99
C ILE A 47 3.57 9.40 -1.92
N GLU A 48 2.24 9.41 -2.01
CA GLU A 48 1.42 10.62 -2.00
C GLU A 48 0.04 10.32 -1.38
N THR A 49 -0.48 11.22 -0.55
CA THR A 49 -1.83 11.11 -0.02
C THR A 49 -2.31 12.49 0.45
N ASP A 50 -3.59 12.75 0.30
CA ASP A 50 -4.25 13.91 0.92
C ASP A 50 -4.95 13.54 2.25
N TYR A 51 -4.81 12.28 2.68
CA TYR A 51 -5.48 11.62 3.81
C TYR A 51 -7.02 11.60 3.76
N ARG A 52 -7.64 12.41 2.90
CA ARG A 52 -9.08 12.68 2.85
C ARG A 52 -9.78 11.98 1.69
N SER A 53 -9.11 11.79 0.56
CA SER A 53 -9.74 11.27 -0.65
C SER A 53 -8.95 10.17 -1.35
N TYR A 54 -7.62 10.22 -1.34
CA TYR A 54 -6.78 9.21 -1.98
C TYR A 54 -5.46 8.93 -1.24
N ALA A 55 -4.88 7.78 -1.56
CA ALA A 55 -3.48 7.46 -1.31
C ALA A 55 -2.88 6.74 -2.52
N VAL A 56 -1.65 7.08 -2.87
CA VAL A 56 -0.82 6.36 -3.84
C VAL A 56 0.15 5.51 -3.05
N ARG A 57 0.02 4.20 -3.19
CA ARG A 57 0.91 3.22 -2.57
C ARG A 57 1.79 2.59 -3.64
N PHE A 58 3.09 2.57 -3.43
CA PHE A 58 4.05 1.79 -4.20
C PHE A 58 4.59 0.65 -3.33
N SER A 59 4.77 -0.51 -3.92
CA SER A 59 5.33 -1.67 -3.25
C SER A 59 6.35 -2.36 -4.15
N CYS A 60 7.43 -2.85 -3.55
CA CYS A 60 8.51 -3.54 -4.25
C CYS A 60 9.06 -4.70 -3.40
N SER A 61 9.26 -5.85 -4.03
CA SER A 61 10.01 -6.97 -3.47
C SER A 61 11.06 -7.45 -4.47
N ALA A 62 12.24 -7.82 -3.96
CA ALA A 62 13.25 -8.48 -4.78
C ALA A 62 12.70 -9.83 -5.26
N ALA A 63 12.89 -10.13 -6.54
CA ALA A 63 12.68 -11.47 -7.08
C ALA A 63 14.02 -12.23 -7.02
N GLU A 64 13.96 -13.56 -6.97
CA GLU A 64 15.14 -14.37 -7.25
C GLU A 64 15.65 -14.05 -8.67
N GLN A 65 16.96 -14.14 -8.90
CA GLN A 65 17.60 -13.87 -10.20
C GLN A 65 17.71 -12.38 -10.61
N GLY A 66 17.72 -11.45 -9.65
CA GLY A 66 18.06 -10.04 -9.90
C GLY A 66 16.91 -9.19 -10.46
N GLY A 67 15.69 -9.72 -10.51
CA GLY A 67 14.48 -8.99 -10.84
C GLY A 67 13.83 -8.30 -9.63
N SER A 68 12.76 -7.55 -9.86
CA SER A 68 11.90 -7.04 -8.80
C SER A 68 10.43 -7.13 -9.20
N TYR A 69 9.58 -7.47 -8.24
CA TYR A 69 8.13 -7.35 -8.38
C TYR A 69 7.72 -5.99 -7.86
N GLN A 70 7.07 -5.19 -8.72
CA GLN A 70 6.67 -3.83 -8.41
C GLN A 70 5.16 -3.69 -8.62
N MET A 71 4.51 -2.97 -7.72
CA MET A 71 3.09 -2.67 -7.81
C MET A 71 2.81 -1.27 -7.30
N ALA A 72 2.10 -0.48 -8.10
CA ALA A 72 1.54 0.80 -7.67
C ALA A 72 0.01 0.73 -7.68
N VAL A 73 -0.62 1.25 -6.63
CA VAL A 73 -2.09 1.32 -6.53
C VAL A 73 -2.53 2.70 -6.10
N ILE A 74 -3.65 3.15 -6.65
CA ILE A 74 -4.39 4.31 -6.14
C ILE A 74 -5.52 3.74 -5.30
N LEU A 75 -5.53 4.09 -4.02
CA LEU A 75 -6.59 3.79 -3.08
C LEU A 75 -7.45 5.04 -2.92
N THR A 76 -8.76 4.88 -2.89
CA THR A 76 -9.70 5.99 -2.70
C THR A 76 -10.62 5.73 -1.52
N ARG A 77 -11.02 6.80 -0.82
CA ARG A 77 -11.98 6.70 0.30
C ARG A 77 -13.40 6.41 -0.17
N LYS A 78 -13.72 6.78 -1.41
CA LYS A 78 -15.00 6.46 -2.06
C LYS A 78 -14.80 5.29 -3.02
N ARG A 79 -15.76 4.36 -2.99
CA ARG A 79 -15.85 3.20 -3.91
C ARG A 79 -15.90 3.62 -5.38
N LEU A 80 -16.68 4.67 -5.65
CA LEU A 80 -16.78 5.32 -6.95
C LEU A 80 -16.29 6.77 -6.78
N PRO A 81 -14.96 7.01 -6.79
CA PRO A 81 -14.41 8.34 -6.62
C PRO A 81 -14.71 9.20 -7.87
N PRO A 82 -14.78 10.53 -7.73
CA PRO A 82 -14.80 11.42 -8.88
C PRO A 82 -13.59 11.19 -9.79
N HIS A 83 -13.78 11.36 -11.11
CA HIS A 83 -12.68 11.25 -12.09
C HIS A 83 -11.51 12.19 -11.76
N SER A 84 -11.80 13.38 -11.22
CA SER A 84 -10.80 14.36 -10.79
C SER A 84 -9.89 13.85 -9.69
N THR A 85 -10.41 13.12 -8.69
CA THR A 85 -9.60 12.51 -7.61
C THR A 85 -8.58 11.52 -8.17
N VAL A 86 -9.01 10.66 -9.10
CA VAL A 86 -8.11 9.68 -9.74
C VAL A 86 -7.08 10.38 -10.64
N ALA A 87 -7.50 11.40 -11.40
CA ALA A 87 -6.60 12.18 -12.24
C ALA A 87 -5.53 12.91 -11.42
N GLU A 88 -5.92 13.50 -10.29
CA GLU A 88 -4.98 14.16 -9.39
C GLU A 88 -3.96 13.18 -8.82
N ALA A 89 -4.42 12.03 -8.30
CA ALA A 89 -3.56 10.99 -7.76
C ALA A 89 -2.53 10.50 -8.81
N LYS A 90 -2.96 10.27 -10.06
CA LYS A 90 -2.06 9.93 -11.17
C LYS A 90 -1.01 11.03 -11.43
N ARG A 91 -1.43 12.29 -11.47
CA ARG A 91 -0.52 13.44 -11.69
C ARG A 91 0.52 13.56 -10.57
N LYS A 92 0.13 13.33 -9.33
CA LYS A 92 1.06 13.37 -8.18
C LYS A 92 2.03 12.20 -8.19
N ALA A 93 1.55 10.98 -8.44
CA ALA A 93 2.39 9.79 -8.60
C ALA A 93 3.45 9.96 -9.69
N PHE A 94 3.06 10.51 -10.84
CA PHE A 94 3.97 10.79 -11.94
C PHE A 94 5.09 11.76 -11.54
N ARG A 95 4.77 12.82 -10.79
CA ARG A 95 5.78 13.76 -10.26
C ARG A 95 6.75 13.10 -9.29
N ALA A 96 6.29 12.09 -8.57
CA ALA A 96 7.13 11.24 -7.71
C ALA A 96 7.86 10.11 -8.47
N ARG A 97 7.90 10.16 -9.81
CA ARG A 97 8.57 9.18 -10.69
C ARG A 97 8.01 7.75 -10.60
N ILE A 98 6.75 7.60 -10.21
CA ILE A 98 6.01 6.33 -10.27
C ILE A 98 5.01 6.41 -11.44
N PRO A 99 5.34 5.87 -12.63
CA PRO A 99 4.43 5.88 -13.77
C PRO A 99 3.22 4.98 -13.48
N MET A 100 2.02 5.53 -13.63
CA MET A 100 0.76 4.83 -13.34
C MET A 100 0.13 4.23 -14.62
N ILE A 101 0.96 3.83 -15.59
CA ILE A 101 0.53 3.25 -16.86
C ILE A 101 1.34 1.98 -17.13
N PRO A 102 0.69 0.84 -17.46
CA PRO A 102 -0.76 0.64 -17.50
C PRO A 102 -1.37 0.37 -16.12
N MET A 103 -2.40 1.11 -15.73
CA MET A 103 -3.23 0.81 -14.56
C MET A 103 -4.57 0.21 -15.00
N LYS A 104 -4.99 -0.87 -14.34
CA LYS A 104 -6.33 -1.45 -14.47
C LYS A 104 -7.27 -0.82 -13.45
N LEU A 105 -8.42 -0.32 -13.89
CA LEU A 105 -9.49 0.10 -12.98
C LEU A 105 -10.17 -1.15 -12.39
N VAL A 106 -10.27 -1.19 -11.06
CA VAL A 106 -11.05 -2.22 -10.37
C VAL A 106 -12.52 -1.80 -10.43
N ASN A 107 -13.37 -2.62 -11.05
CA ASN A 107 -14.80 -2.35 -11.07
C ASN A 107 -15.40 -2.65 -9.69
N GLN A 108 -15.76 -1.61 -8.95
CA GLN A 108 -16.36 -1.73 -7.62
C GLN A 108 -17.88 -1.50 -7.60
N ARG A 109 -18.57 -1.43 -8.76
CA ARG A 109 -20.01 -1.05 -8.83
C ARG A 109 -20.96 -2.03 -8.13
N ASN A 110 -20.55 -3.28 -7.92
CA ASN A 110 -21.38 -4.34 -7.32
C ASN A 110 -20.75 -4.97 -6.07
N CYS A 111 -20.05 -4.18 -5.25
CA CYS A 111 -19.58 -4.59 -3.93
C CYS A 111 -20.55 -4.04 -2.87
N TRP A 112 -21.40 -4.88 -2.29
CA TRP A 112 -22.56 -4.47 -1.49
C TRP A 112 -22.31 -4.42 0.03
N ASN A 113 -21.23 -5.07 0.53
CA ASN A 113 -20.97 -5.27 1.96
C ASN A 113 -19.53 -4.88 2.38
N LEU A 114 -19.05 -3.68 2.04
CA LEU A 114 -17.75 -3.16 2.51
C LEU A 114 -17.92 -2.12 3.61
#